data_AF-A0A165HTS0-F1
#
_entry.id   AF-A0A165HTS0-F1
#
_cell.length_a   1.000
_cell.length_b   1.000
_cell.length_c   1.000
_cell.angle_alpha   90.00
_cell.angle_beta   90.00
_cell.angle_gamma   90.00
#
_symmetry.space_group_name_H-M   'P 1'
#
loop_
_entity.id
_entity.type
_entity.pdbx_description
1 polymer ?
#
loop_
_entity_poly.entity_id
_entity_poly.type
_entity_poly.pdbx_seq_one_letter_code
_entity_poly.pdbx_strand_id
1 'polypeptide(L)'
;QWCKDHNCTLVEIQEQNPFPSLDDINRVDIAIVADQLEYMPQHDGEALLGLLRNLHTDSMVAVYQPTLAPQKLRWPANGFLALGCREQGHFAEDGRELNIYSYDLDNYNFERKWNNPRFWANPENWGKYWW
;
A
#
# COMPACT_ATOMS: atom_id res chain seq x y z
N GLN A 1 1.59 -8.32 -24.95
CA GLN A 1 1.87 -7.37 -26.05
C GLN A 1 2.10 -5.96 -25.50
N TRP A 2 1.24 -5.48 -24.56
CA TRP A 2 1.35 -4.16 -23.91
C TRP A 2 2.75 -3.71 -23.48
N CYS A 3 3.48 -4.53 -22.72
CA CYS A 3 4.82 -4.20 -22.23
C CYS A 3 5.85 -3.93 -23.34
N LYS A 4 5.76 -4.70 -24.44
CA LYS A 4 6.61 -4.49 -25.63
C LYS A 4 6.25 -3.19 -26.34
N ASP A 5 4.96 -2.86 -26.37
CA ASP A 5 4.46 -1.67 -27.06
C ASP A 5 4.75 -0.37 -26.27
N HIS A 6 4.93 -0.46 -24.95
CA HIS A 6 5.12 0.70 -24.05
C HIS A 6 6.49 0.74 -23.36
N ASN A 7 7.42 -0.12 -23.75
CA ASN A 7 8.76 -0.22 -23.18
C ASN A 7 8.76 -0.31 -21.64
N CYS A 8 7.88 -1.15 -21.08
CA CYS A 8 7.86 -1.45 -19.66
C CYS A 8 8.19 -2.92 -19.39
N THR A 9 8.64 -3.20 -18.18
CA THR A 9 8.93 -4.55 -17.70
C THR A 9 7.80 -4.98 -16.78
N LEU A 10 7.30 -6.19 -16.98
CA LEU A 10 6.34 -6.83 -16.08
C LEU A 10 7.03 -7.99 -15.38
N VAL A 11 6.95 -8.01 -14.06
CA VAL A 11 7.35 -9.14 -13.21
C VAL A 11 6.07 -9.69 -12.59
N GLU A 12 5.79 -10.96 -12.83
CA GLU A 12 4.63 -11.64 -12.25
C GLU A 12 5.09 -12.59 -11.14
N ILE A 13 4.41 -12.53 -10.00
CA ILE A 13 4.57 -13.46 -8.88
C ILE A 13 3.20 -14.14 -8.72
N GLN A 14 3.18 -15.47 -8.85
CA GLN A 14 1.94 -16.27 -8.79
C GLN A 14 2.01 -17.35 -7.69
N GLU A 15 3.09 -17.38 -6.91
CA GLU A 15 3.25 -18.32 -5.81
C GLU A 15 2.29 -17.98 -4.66
N GLN A 16 1.69 -19.00 -4.04
CA GLN A 16 0.83 -18.81 -2.85
C GLN A 16 1.55 -18.07 -1.72
N ASN A 17 2.85 -18.31 -1.57
CA ASN A 17 3.73 -17.56 -0.69
C ASN A 17 4.65 -16.66 -1.54
N PRO A 18 4.36 -15.35 -1.66
CA PRO A 18 5.13 -14.45 -2.51
C PRO A 18 6.44 -13.97 -1.90
N PHE A 19 6.66 -14.16 -0.59
CA PHE A 19 7.81 -13.58 0.12
C PHE A 19 9.17 -14.00 -0.46
N PRO A 20 9.44 -15.29 -0.76
CA PRO A 20 10.72 -15.68 -1.35
C PRO A 20 10.94 -15.07 -2.74
N SER A 21 9.88 -14.98 -3.56
CA SER A 21 9.97 -14.39 -4.90
C SER A 21 10.29 -12.89 -4.86
N LEU A 22 9.92 -12.19 -3.78
CA LEU A 22 10.21 -10.76 -3.61
C LEU A 22 11.68 -10.48 -3.33
N ASP A 23 12.44 -11.41 -2.75
CA ASP A 23 13.87 -11.23 -2.45
C ASP A 23 14.71 -11.01 -3.72
N ASP A 24 14.28 -11.58 -4.85
CA ASP A 24 14.96 -11.48 -6.15
C ASP A 24 14.47 -10.30 -7.00
N ILE A 25 13.52 -9.52 -6.49
CA ILE A 25 12.88 -8.43 -7.24
C ILE A 25 13.51 -7.09 -6.90
N ASN A 26 14.12 -6.49 -7.92
CA ASN A 26 14.52 -5.09 -7.87
C ASN A 26 13.29 -4.20 -7.72
N ARG A 27 13.53 -2.99 -7.21
CA ARG A 27 12.50 -1.96 -7.07
C ARG A 27 11.76 -1.70 -8.40
N VAL A 28 10.43 -1.59 -8.32
CA VAL A 28 9.53 -1.33 -9.45
C VAL A 28 8.81 0.01 -9.27
N ASP A 29 8.42 0.62 -10.39
CA ASP A 29 7.69 1.90 -10.38
C ASP A 29 6.30 1.77 -9.75
N ILE A 30 5.64 0.62 -9.93
CA ILE A 30 4.33 0.32 -9.35
C ILE A 30 4.21 -1.18 -9.02
N ALA A 31 3.60 -1.50 -7.89
CA ALA A 31 3.17 -2.86 -7.55
C ALA A 31 1.64 -2.98 -7.56
N ILE A 32 1.12 -4.10 -8.08
CA ILE A 32 -0.31 -4.42 -8.06
C ILE A 32 -0.47 -5.73 -7.30
N VAL A 33 -1.23 -5.70 -6.21
CA VAL A 33 -1.61 -6.89 -5.43
C VAL A 33 -3.08 -7.17 -5.69
N ALA A 34 -3.38 -8.32 -6.29
CA ALA A 34 -4.73 -8.76 -6.59
C ALA A 34 -4.83 -10.27 -6.38
N ASP A 35 -5.99 -10.75 -5.94
CA ASP A 35 -6.27 -12.19 -5.80
C ASP A 35 -5.26 -12.94 -4.92
N GLN A 36 -4.85 -12.32 -3.82
CA GLN A 36 -3.80 -12.83 -2.92
C GLN A 36 -4.18 -12.62 -1.45
N LEU A 37 -4.62 -11.41 -1.09
CA LEU A 37 -4.92 -11.02 0.30
C LEU A 37 -6.11 -11.78 0.89
N GLU A 38 -7.00 -12.29 0.03
CA GLU A 38 -8.19 -13.07 0.36
C GLU A 38 -7.85 -14.44 0.94
N TYR A 39 -6.65 -14.94 0.65
CA TYR A 39 -6.23 -16.32 0.90
C TYR A 39 -5.14 -16.44 1.96
N MET A 40 -4.81 -15.34 2.66
CA MET A 40 -3.79 -15.31 3.70
C MET A 40 -4.30 -14.63 4.98
N PRO A 41 -3.73 -14.98 6.15
CA PRO A 41 -3.99 -14.23 7.39
C PRO A 41 -3.70 -12.74 7.23
N GLN A 42 -4.48 -11.90 7.92
CA GLN A 42 -4.30 -10.44 7.89
C GLN A 42 -2.85 -10.03 8.18
N HIS A 43 -2.21 -10.62 9.20
CA HIS A 43 -0.84 -10.28 9.56
C HIS A 43 0.17 -10.52 8.42
N ASP A 44 -0.02 -11.58 7.63
CA ASP A 44 0.86 -11.88 6.50
C ASP A 44 0.60 -10.92 5.34
N GLY A 45 -0.66 -10.57 5.06
CA GLY A 45 -0.92 -9.58 4.02
C GLY A 45 -0.52 -8.16 4.43
N GLU A 46 -0.58 -7.81 5.72
CA GLU A 46 0.01 -6.56 6.25
C GLU A 46 1.53 -6.55 6.07
N ALA A 47 2.20 -7.68 6.32
CA ALA A 47 3.62 -7.84 6.05
C ALA A 47 3.94 -7.72 4.55
N LEU A 48 3.14 -8.33 3.67
CA LEU A 48 3.30 -8.22 2.22
C LEU A 48 3.18 -6.77 1.74
N LEU A 49 2.07 -6.10 2.09
CA LEU A 49 1.84 -4.71 1.69
C LEU A 49 2.89 -3.77 2.30
N GLY A 50 3.29 -4.01 3.55
CA GLY A 50 4.35 -3.26 4.21
C GLY A 50 5.71 -3.45 3.54
N LEU A 51 6.06 -4.68 3.15
CA LEU A 51 7.31 -4.99 2.46
C LEU A 51 7.37 -4.29 1.11
N LEU A 52 6.30 -4.40 0.31
CA LEU A 52 6.19 -3.73 -0.99
C LEU A 52 6.35 -2.22 -0.85
N ARG A 53 5.59 -1.62 0.07
CA ARG A 53 5.59 -0.18 0.35
C ARG A 53 6.95 0.34 0.83
N ASN A 54 7.66 -0.45 1.64
CA ASN A 54 8.88 0.02 2.27
C ASN A 54 10.14 -0.27 1.43
N LEU A 55 10.14 -1.34 0.62
CA LEU A 55 11.35 -1.81 -0.08
C LEU A 55 11.22 -1.86 -1.60
N HIS A 56 10.05 -2.18 -2.15
CA HIS A 56 9.93 -2.51 -3.58
C HIS A 56 9.28 -1.44 -4.44
N THR A 57 8.53 -0.48 -3.89
CA THR A 57 7.91 0.56 -4.71
C THR A 57 7.47 1.79 -3.89
N ASP A 58 7.38 2.94 -4.56
CA ASP A 58 6.72 4.14 -4.02
C ASP A 58 5.21 4.14 -4.26
N SER A 59 4.74 3.35 -5.23
CA SER A 59 3.33 3.36 -5.68
C SER A 59 2.78 1.94 -5.71
N MET A 60 1.64 1.72 -5.07
CA MET A 60 1.03 0.40 -5.00
C MET A 60 -0.48 0.49 -5.13
N VAL A 61 -1.07 -0.49 -5.81
CA VAL A 61 -2.51 -0.71 -5.84
C VAL A 61 -2.81 -2.08 -5.24
N ALA A 62 -3.73 -2.11 -4.27
CA ALA A 62 -4.28 -3.34 -3.72
C ALA A 62 -5.74 -3.47 -4.17
N VAL A 63 -6.06 -4.59 -4.79
CA VAL A 63 -7.40 -4.96 -5.21
C VAL A 63 -7.87 -6.08 -4.29
N TYR A 64 -8.92 -5.80 -3.52
CA TYR A 64 -9.41 -6.69 -2.47
C TYR A 64 -10.87 -7.09 -2.71
N GLN A 65 -11.14 -8.39 -2.64
CA GLN A 65 -12.47 -8.99 -2.83
C GLN A 65 -12.94 -9.63 -1.51
N PRO A 66 -13.61 -8.87 -0.63
CA PRO A 66 -14.00 -9.34 0.70
C PRO A 66 -14.94 -10.56 0.69
N THR A 67 -15.70 -10.74 -0.40
CA THR A 67 -16.62 -11.87 -0.57
C THR A 67 -15.92 -13.20 -0.85
N LEU A 68 -14.71 -13.19 -1.41
CA LEU A 68 -13.88 -14.39 -1.61
C LEU A 68 -13.17 -14.81 -0.31
N ALA A 69 -12.85 -13.84 0.56
CA ALA A 69 -12.17 -14.10 1.82
C ALA A 69 -13.09 -14.80 2.84
N PRO A 70 -12.69 -15.97 3.39
CA PRO A 70 -13.35 -16.56 4.55
C PRO A 70 -13.40 -15.56 5.70
N GLN A 71 -14.43 -15.61 6.53
CA GLN A 71 -14.63 -14.63 7.62
C GLN A 71 -13.41 -14.46 8.55
N LYS A 72 -12.63 -15.53 8.77
CA LYS A 72 -11.41 -15.52 9.60
C LYS A 72 -10.21 -14.81 8.95
N LEU A 73 -10.20 -14.71 7.63
CA LEU A 73 -9.15 -14.05 6.85
C LEU A 73 -9.58 -12.66 6.37
N ARG A 74 -10.86 -12.32 6.55
CA ARG A 74 -11.42 -11.06 6.05
C ARG A 74 -10.79 -9.88 6.77
N TRP A 75 -10.30 -8.93 5.98
CA TRP A 75 -9.71 -7.71 6.49
C TRP A 75 -10.79 -6.78 7.04
N PRO A 76 -10.51 -6.07 8.14
CA PRO A 76 -11.40 -5.02 8.62
C PRO A 76 -11.39 -3.84 7.65
N ALA A 77 -12.50 -3.08 7.60
CA ALA A 77 -12.66 -1.95 6.68
C ALA A 77 -11.52 -0.90 6.77
N ASN A 78 -10.93 -0.74 7.96
CA ASN A 78 -9.83 0.21 8.20
C ASN A 78 -8.43 -0.41 8.07
N GLY A 79 -8.29 -1.71 7.75
CA GLY A 79 -6.99 -2.38 7.67
C GLY A 79 -6.06 -1.73 6.64
N PHE A 80 -6.59 -1.45 5.44
CA PHE A 80 -5.84 -0.76 4.38
C PHE A 80 -5.50 0.68 4.76
N LEU A 81 -6.41 1.40 5.44
CA LEU A 81 -6.18 2.76 5.91
C LEU A 81 -5.06 2.81 6.96
N ALA A 82 -4.98 1.82 7.84
CA ALA A 82 -3.92 1.70 8.84
C ALA A 82 -2.53 1.51 8.21
N LEU A 83 -2.48 0.91 7.02
CA LEU A 83 -1.25 0.78 6.21
C LEU A 83 -0.93 2.04 5.39
N GLY A 84 -1.74 3.10 5.52
CA GLY A 84 -1.56 4.34 4.79
C GLY A 84 -2.14 4.34 3.37
N CYS A 85 -2.92 3.32 3.02
CA CYS A 85 -3.61 3.31 1.75
C CYS A 85 -4.81 4.26 1.77
N ARG A 86 -5.24 4.66 0.59
CA ARG A 86 -6.44 5.46 0.32
C ARG A 86 -7.40 4.59 -0.48
N GLU A 87 -8.68 4.64 -0.13
CA GLU A 87 -9.73 4.01 -0.94
C GLU A 87 -9.91 4.80 -2.24
N GLN A 88 -9.86 4.09 -3.37
CA GLN A 88 -10.00 4.65 -4.72
C GLN A 88 -11.35 4.31 -5.34
N GLY A 89 -11.96 3.19 -4.92
CA GLY A 89 -13.26 2.79 -5.42
C GLY A 89 -13.79 1.52 -4.78
N HIS A 90 -15.12 1.40 -4.85
CA HIS A 90 -15.89 0.24 -4.42
C HIS A 90 -16.83 -0.13 -5.56
N PHE A 91 -16.84 -1.41 -5.94
CA PHE A 91 -17.71 -1.95 -6.96
C PHE A 91 -18.43 -3.17 -6.41
N ALA A 92 -19.76 -3.20 -6.54
CA ALA A 92 -20.56 -4.35 -6.14
C ALA A 92 -21.61 -4.66 -7.22
N GLU A 93 -21.52 -5.83 -7.83
CA GLU A 93 -22.45 -6.31 -8.87
C GLU A 93 -22.56 -7.84 -8.81
N ASP A 94 -23.78 -8.38 -8.94
CA ASP A 94 -24.07 -9.83 -8.99
C ASP A 94 -23.40 -10.67 -7.89
N GLY A 95 -23.34 -10.13 -6.65
CA GLY A 95 -22.75 -10.81 -5.49
C GLY A 95 -21.21 -10.80 -5.45
N ARG A 96 -20.57 -10.10 -6.39
CA ARG A 96 -19.14 -9.78 -6.34
C ARG A 96 -18.95 -8.40 -5.72
N GLU A 97 -17.88 -8.26 -4.95
CA GLU A 97 -17.49 -7.00 -4.32
C GLU A 97 -15.98 -6.82 -4.55
N LEU A 98 -15.60 -5.62 -5.00
CA LEU A 98 -14.22 -5.26 -5.33
C LEU A 98 -13.91 -3.90 -4.71
N ASN A 99 -12.91 -3.88 -3.84
CA ASN A 99 -12.40 -2.68 -3.18
C ASN A 99 -11.03 -2.37 -3.73
N ILE A 100 -10.83 -1.15 -4.21
CA ILE A 100 -9.55 -0.69 -4.76
C ILE A 100 -8.94 0.29 -3.76
N TYR A 101 -7.74 -0.03 -3.32
CA TYR A 101 -6.92 0.83 -2.48
C TYR A 101 -5.63 1.18 -3.19
N SER A 102 -5.12 2.38 -2.96
CA SER A 102 -3.80 2.78 -3.43
C SER A 102 -2.94 3.34 -2.32
N TYR A 103 -1.65 3.14 -2.45
CA TYR A 103 -0.61 3.83 -1.70
C TYR A 103 0.29 4.57 -2.69
N ASP A 104 0.69 5.78 -2.31
CA ASP A 104 1.65 6.56 -3.06
C ASP A 104 2.45 7.41 -2.07
N LEU A 105 3.78 7.22 -2.06
CA LEU A 105 4.67 7.91 -1.14
C LEU A 105 4.59 9.44 -1.29
N ASP A 106 4.39 9.95 -2.51
CA ASP A 106 4.38 11.39 -2.81
C ASP A 106 3.19 12.12 -2.16
N ASN A 107 2.07 11.41 -1.95
CA ASN A 107 0.84 12.00 -1.41
C ASN A 107 0.35 11.34 -0.12
N TYR A 108 1.14 10.42 0.45
CA TYR A 108 0.81 9.72 1.70
C TYR A 108 0.64 10.69 2.87
N ASN A 109 1.58 11.61 3.06
CA ASN A 109 1.53 12.59 4.15
C ASN A 109 1.18 13.97 3.60
N PHE A 110 0.00 14.48 3.93
CA PHE A 110 -0.38 15.85 3.58
C PHE A 110 0.57 16.86 4.22
N GLU A 111 0.95 17.88 3.46
CA GLU A 111 1.75 18.98 3.98
C GLU A 111 1.01 19.68 5.13
N ARG A 112 1.60 19.62 6.33
CA ARG A 112 0.99 20.18 7.53
C ARG A 112 1.39 21.63 7.69
N LYS A 113 0.41 22.54 7.65
CA LYS A 113 0.64 23.98 7.84
C LYS A 113 1.29 24.35 9.18
N TRP A 114 1.25 23.48 10.17
CA TRP A 114 1.86 23.70 11.49
C TRP A 114 3.29 23.15 11.61
N ASN A 115 3.72 22.28 10.69
CA ASN A 115 5.07 21.71 10.70
C ASN A 115 6.01 22.52 9.79
N ASN A 116 6.04 23.84 9.98
CA ASN A 116 6.97 24.74 9.30
C ASN A 116 7.70 25.64 10.32
N PRO A 117 8.82 26.27 9.96
CA PRO A 117 9.62 27.10 10.87
C PRO A 117 8.85 28.21 11.59
N ARG A 118 7.69 28.63 11.08
CA ARG A 118 6.86 29.69 11.68
C ARG A 118 6.01 29.19 12.86
N PHE A 119 5.70 27.90 12.93
CA PHE A 119 4.81 27.34 13.96
C PHE A 119 5.37 26.12 14.72
N TRP A 120 6.39 25.44 14.18
CA TRP A 120 6.92 24.19 14.73
C TRP A 120 8.19 24.38 15.57
N ALA A 121 8.96 25.41 15.26
CA ALA A 121 10.05 25.88 16.10
C ALA A 121 9.55 27.18 16.69
N ASN A 122 9.49 27.28 18.01
CA ASN A 122 9.25 28.53 18.71
C ASN A 122 10.47 29.43 18.45
N PRO A 123 10.50 30.25 17.38
CA PRO A 123 11.77 30.73 16.80
C PRO A 123 12.47 31.68 17.78
N GLU A 124 11.70 32.41 18.57
CA GLU A 124 12.21 33.26 19.65
C GLU A 124 12.97 32.49 20.74
N ASN A 125 12.77 31.19 20.89
CA ASN A 125 13.43 30.36 21.90
C ASN A 125 14.61 29.53 21.34
N TRP A 126 14.90 29.62 20.04
CA TRP A 126 16.02 28.93 19.42
C TRP A 126 17.35 29.38 20.07
N GLY A 127 18.02 28.46 20.76
CA GLY A 127 19.30 28.71 21.45
C GLY A 127 19.20 29.42 22.82
N LYS A 128 17.99 29.66 23.35
CA LYS A 128 17.80 30.32 24.67
C LYS A 128 17.65 29.35 25.83
N TYR A 129 16.99 28.22 25.59
CA TYR A 129 16.74 27.21 26.61
C TYR A 129 17.19 25.86 26.05
N TRP A 130 17.94 25.12 26.86
CA TRP A 130 18.33 23.74 26.62
C TRP A 130 17.61 22.89 27.65
N TRP A 131 17.16 21.69 27.28
CA TRP A 131 16.72 20.67 28.24
C TRP A 131 17.90 19.79 28.66
#